data_AF-A0A6G4QX96-F1
#
_entry.id   AF-A0A6G4QX96-F1
#
_cell.length_a   1.000
_cell.length_b   1.000
_cell.length_c   1.000
_cell.angle_alpha   90.00
_cell.angle_beta   90.00
_cell.angle_gamma   90.00
#
_symmetry.space_group_name_H-M   'P 1'
#
loop_
_entity.id
_entity.type
_entity.pdbx_description
1 polymer ?
#
loop_
_entity_poly.entity_id
_entity_poly.type
_entity_poly.pdbx_seq_one_letter_code
_entity_poly.pdbx_strand_id
1 'polypeptide(L)'
;MSKPRITMTISDDGSFFELFLNEAGRSKLIRELQALNETDEHLHLDPDGIGDIIMSTKAYGDGQTVIGYGKIYLRKDEWDAEHYPHVLVSDE
;
A
#
# COMPACT_ATOMS: atom_id res chain seq x y z
N MET A 1 6.22 14.32 17.92
CA MET A 1 5.50 13.98 16.67
C MET A 1 4.56 12.81 16.95
N SER A 2 3.42 12.72 16.27
CA SER A 2 2.49 11.59 16.44
C SER A 2 3.08 10.32 15.83
N LYS A 3 2.76 9.15 16.41
CA LYS A 3 3.15 7.84 15.86
C LYS A 3 2.45 7.64 14.49
N PRO A 4 3.14 7.20 13.43
CA PRO A 4 2.51 6.81 12.18
C PRO A 4 1.41 5.76 12.42
N ARG A 5 0.24 5.96 11.82
CA ARG A 5 -0.88 5.03 11.84
C ARG A 5 -1.41 4.89 10.42
N ILE A 6 -1.33 3.67 9.92
CA ILE A 6 -1.75 3.27 8.58
C ILE A 6 -2.56 1.99 8.75
N THR A 7 -3.84 1.99 8.38
CA THR A 7 -4.70 0.81 8.43
C THR A 7 -5.22 0.54 7.01
N MET A 8 -5.11 -0.69 6.54
CA MET A 8 -5.80 -1.17 5.33
C MET A 8 -7.04 -1.94 5.74
N THR A 9 -8.17 -1.66 5.09
CA THR A 9 -9.41 -2.40 5.29
C THR A 9 -10.10 -2.70 3.98
N ILE A 10 -10.97 -3.71 4.03
CA ILE A 10 -12.07 -3.90 3.10
C ILE A 10 -13.36 -3.46 3.82
N SER A 11 -14.22 -2.72 3.12
CA SER A 11 -15.54 -2.33 3.61
C SER A 11 -16.38 -3.55 3.98
N ASP A 12 -17.38 -3.39 4.84
CA ASP A 12 -18.23 -4.48 5.33
C ASP A 12 -18.93 -5.25 4.18
N ASP A 13 -19.31 -4.54 3.13
CA ASP A 13 -19.93 -5.12 1.92
C ASP A 13 -18.92 -5.71 0.92
N GLY A 14 -17.61 -5.62 1.19
CA GLY A 14 -16.56 -6.10 0.30
C GLY A 14 -16.27 -5.21 -0.91
N SER A 15 -17.03 -4.14 -1.10
CA SER A 15 -17.02 -3.35 -2.34
C SER A 15 -15.78 -2.45 -2.47
N PHE A 16 -15.19 -2.03 -1.36
CA PHE A 16 -14.11 -1.05 -1.35
C PHE A 16 -12.90 -1.51 -0.56
N PHE A 17 -11.75 -1.27 -1.17
CA PHE A 17 -10.49 -1.17 -0.45
C PHE A 17 -10.33 0.25 0.11
N GLU A 18 -9.94 0.36 1.37
CA GLU A 18 -9.74 1.63 2.05
C GLU A 18 -8.37 1.66 2.76
N LEU A 19 -7.67 2.80 2.64
CA LEU A 19 -6.39 3.05 3.30
C LEU A 19 -6.52 4.28 4.20
N PHE A 20 -6.53 4.07 5.51
CA PHE A 20 -6.64 5.14 6.49
C PHE A 20 -5.27 5.57 7.00
N LEU A 21 -5.03 6.89 7.04
CA LEU A 21 -3.75 7.48 7.39
C LEU A 21 -3.95 8.63 8.39
N ASN A 22 -3.11 8.71 9.43
CA ASN A 22 -2.87 10.00 10.09
C ASN A 22 -1.75 10.77 9.37
N GLU A 23 -1.51 12.04 9.75
CA GLU A 23 -0.50 12.88 9.10
C GLU A 23 0.90 12.24 9.09
N ALA A 24 1.33 11.65 10.20
CA ALA A 24 2.62 10.96 10.29
C ALA A 24 2.68 9.70 9.40
N GLY A 25 1.58 8.95 9.29
CA GLY A 25 1.42 7.81 8.39
C GLY A 25 1.53 8.24 6.93
N ARG A 26 0.81 9.30 6.54
CA ARG A 26 0.90 9.89 5.20
C ARG A 26 2.32 10.30 4.86
N SER A 27 3.00 11.04 5.75
CA SER A 27 4.38 11.46 5.53
C SER A 27 5.35 10.29 5.38
N LYS A 28 5.19 9.23 6.18
CA LYS A 28 6.00 8.01 6.06
C LYS A 28 5.73 7.32 4.71
N LEU A 29 4.47 7.10 4.35
CA LEU A 29 4.10 6.45 3.09
C LEU A 29 4.68 7.20 1.88
N ILE A 30 4.53 8.52 1.82
CA ILE A 30 5.09 9.33 0.72
C ILE A 30 6.60 9.17 0.64
N ARG A 31 7.30 9.21 1.78
CA ARG A 31 8.76 9.06 1.82
C ARG A 31 9.19 7.70 1.27
N GLU A 32 8.57 6.60 1.73
CA GLU A 32 8.95 5.26 1.25
C GLU A 32 8.61 5.09 -0.25
N LEU A 33 7.45 5.61 -0.71
CA LEU A 33 7.09 5.58 -2.14
C LEU A 33 8.08 6.36 -3.02
N GLN A 34 8.59 7.50 -2.54
CA GLN A 34 9.57 8.31 -3.27
C GLN A 34 10.98 7.68 -3.29
N ALA A 35 11.26 6.72 -2.41
CA ALA A 35 12.53 6.01 -2.38
C ALA A 35 12.61 4.86 -3.40
N LEU A 36 11.44 4.36 -3.86
CA LEU A 36 11.36 3.27 -4.84
C LEU A 36 12.06 3.64 -6.16
N ASN A 37 12.77 2.67 -6.73
CA ASN A 37 13.50 2.82 -7.98
C ASN A 37 13.66 1.46 -8.68
N GLU A 38 14.47 1.40 -9.74
CA GLU A 38 14.65 0.16 -10.54
C GLU A 38 15.31 -1.00 -9.80
N THR A 39 16.07 -0.69 -8.73
CA THR A 39 16.80 -1.70 -7.93
C THR A 39 16.17 -1.95 -6.57
N ASP A 40 15.16 -1.16 -6.22
CA ASP A 40 14.37 -1.26 -4.99
C ASP A 40 12.92 -0.96 -5.37
N GLU A 41 12.30 -1.94 -6.01
CA GLU A 41 11.04 -1.73 -6.74
C GLU A 41 9.80 -1.96 -5.89
N HIS A 42 9.92 -2.27 -4.61
CA HIS A 42 8.76 -2.51 -3.78
C HIS A 42 8.98 -2.25 -2.30
N LEU A 43 7.89 -1.98 -1.60
CA LEU A 43 7.87 -1.87 -0.15
C LEU A 43 6.89 -2.87 0.46
N HIS A 44 7.19 -3.26 1.70
CA HIS A 44 6.43 -4.19 2.51
C HIS A 44 5.57 -3.43 3.53
N LEU A 45 4.31 -3.87 3.62
CA LEU A 45 3.35 -3.45 4.63
C LEU A 45 3.10 -4.65 5.55
N ASP A 46 3.39 -4.52 6.84
CA ASP A 46 3.19 -5.60 7.80
C ASP A 46 2.92 -5.07 9.21
N PRO A 47 2.24 -5.83 10.08
CA PRO A 47 1.95 -5.38 11.44
C PRO A 47 3.09 -5.71 12.43
N ASP A 48 4.03 -6.56 12.03
CA ASP A 48 5.07 -7.12 12.91
C ASP A 48 6.31 -6.22 13.01
N GLY A 49 6.42 -5.25 12.11
CA GLY A 49 7.51 -4.28 12.04
C GLY A 49 8.77 -4.82 11.40
N ILE A 50 8.65 -5.86 10.56
CA ILE A 50 9.76 -6.46 9.82
C ILE A 50 9.98 -5.73 8.49
N GLY A 51 8.91 -5.20 7.88
CA GLY A 51 8.93 -4.48 6.63
C GLY A 51 9.01 -2.96 6.79
N ASP A 52 8.86 -2.29 5.65
CA ASP A 52 9.13 -0.85 5.52
C ASP A 52 8.10 0.01 6.24
N ILE A 53 6.85 -0.44 6.28
CA ILE A 53 5.73 0.27 6.89
C ILE A 53 4.98 -0.64 7.86
N ILE A 54 5.02 -0.23 9.14
CA ILE A 54 4.27 -0.90 10.20
C ILE A 54 2.78 -0.54 10.12
N MET A 55 1.96 -1.55 9.89
CA MET A 55 0.51 -1.45 9.76
C MET A 55 -0.19 -1.48 11.14
N SER A 56 -1.26 -0.71 11.25
CA SER A 56 -2.20 -0.76 12.37
C SER A 56 -3.23 -1.85 12.13
N THR A 57 -3.48 -2.66 13.16
CA THR A 57 -4.44 -3.77 13.11
C THR A 57 -5.85 -3.39 13.58
N LYS A 58 -6.10 -2.09 13.79
CA LYS A 58 -7.39 -1.58 14.24
C LYS A 58 -8.19 -1.02 13.07
N ALA A 59 -9.38 -1.59 12.85
CA ALA A 59 -10.40 -1.05 11.95
C ALA A 59 -10.87 0.34 12.40
N TYR A 60 -11.37 1.13 11.44
CA TYR A 60 -11.91 2.47 11.69
C TYR A 60 -13.43 2.45 11.87
N GLY A 61 -14.12 1.61 11.11
CA GLY A 61 -15.56 1.39 11.17
C GLY A 61 -15.89 -0.02 11.64
N ASP A 62 -17.07 -0.17 12.21
CA ASP A 62 -17.65 -1.47 12.52
C ASP A 62 -17.89 -2.25 11.22
N GLY A 63 -17.66 -3.58 11.25
CA GLY A 63 -17.83 -4.46 10.08
C GLY A 63 -16.65 -4.49 9.10
N GLN A 64 -15.72 -3.52 9.16
CA GLN A 64 -14.55 -3.53 8.29
C GLN A 64 -13.62 -4.72 8.58
N THR A 65 -13.12 -5.35 7.51
CA THR A 65 -12.08 -6.39 7.60
C THR A 65 -10.70 -5.77 7.45
N VAL A 66 -9.83 -5.91 8.45
CA VAL A 66 -8.45 -5.39 8.40
C VAL A 66 -7.56 -6.32 7.58
N ILE A 67 -6.79 -5.74 6.65
CA ILE A 67 -5.73 -6.44 5.92
C ILE A 67 -4.40 -6.14 6.62
N GLY A 68 -3.77 -7.17 7.18
CA GLY A 68 -2.52 -7.02 7.93
C GLY A 68 -1.27 -6.89 7.06
N TYR A 69 -1.25 -7.58 5.91
CA TYR A 69 -0.05 -7.71 5.08
C TYR A 69 -0.32 -7.21 3.66
N GLY A 70 0.66 -6.52 3.08
CA GLY A 70 0.59 -6.03 1.72
C GLY A 70 1.96 -5.71 1.15
N LYS A 71 1.99 -5.44 -0.16
CA LYS A 71 3.16 -4.93 -0.86
C LYS A 71 2.71 -3.88 -1.86
N ILE A 72 3.52 -2.84 -2.03
CA ILE A 72 3.35 -1.86 -3.11
C ILE A 72 4.55 -2.01 -4.03
N TYR A 73 4.29 -2.17 -5.33
CA TYR A 73 5.31 -2.34 -6.36
C TYR A 73 5.35 -1.11 -7.26
N LEU A 74 6.55 -0.55 -7.47
CA LEU A 74 6.85 0.32 -8.59
C LEU A 74 7.01 -0.56 -9.84
N ARG A 75 6.17 -0.32 -10.83
CA ARG A 75 6.29 -0.93 -12.16
C ARG A 75 6.43 0.20 -13.17
N LYS A 76 7.52 0.14 -13.93
CA LYS A 76 7.79 1.09 -15.01
C LYS A 76 7.20 0.57 -16.30
N ASP A 77 6.71 1.48 -17.13
CA ASP A 77 6.15 1.13 -18.43
C ASP A 77 7.15 0.35 -19.30
N GLU A 78 8.45 0.66 -19.23
CA GLU A 78 9.47 -0.09 -19.99
C GLU A 78 9.56 -1.57 -19.55
N TRP A 79 9.43 -1.83 -18.25
CA TRP A 79 9.43 -3.18 -17.70
C TRP A 79 8.15 -3.92 -18.08
N ASP A 80 7.00 -3.26 -17.95
CA ASP A 80 5.72 -3.86 -18.28
C ASP A 80 5.58 -4.08 -19.80
N ALA A 81 6.18 -3.25 -20.65
CA ALA A 81 6.21 -3.49 -22.09
C ALA A 81 6.95 -4.79 -22.45
N GLU A 82 8.00 -5.15 -21.71
CA GLU A 82 8.76 -6.38 -21.92
C GLU A 82 8.05 -7.62 -21.34
N HIS A 83 7.52 -7.51 -20.12
CA HIS A 83 7.07 -8.67 -19.35
C HIS A 83 5.55 -8.80 -19.24
N TYR A 84 4.81 -7.70 -19.25
CA TYR A 84 3.37 -7.65 -19.04
C TYR A 84 2.66 -6.73 -20.05
N PRO A 85 2.92 -6.83 -21.37
CA PRO A 85 2.45 -5.84 -22.34
C PRO A 85 0.93 -5.66 -22.39
N HIS A 86 0.16 -6.64 -21.89
CA HIS A 86 -1.29 -6.57 -21.78
C HIS A 86 -1.79 -5.46 -20.84
N VAL A 87 -0.99 -5.03 -19.85
CA VAL A 87 -1.39 -3.96 -18.92
C VAL A 87 -1.28 -2.56 -19.52
N LEU A 88 -0.59 -2.43 -20.66
CA LEU A 88 -0.44 -1.16 -21.39
C LEU A 88 -1.53 -0.96 -22.45
N VAL A 89 -2.40 -1.95 -22.64
CA VAL A 89 -3.53 -1.84 -23.56
C VAL A 89 -4.65 -1.09 -22.84
N SER A 90 -5.21 -0.08 -23.49
CA SER A 90 -6.35 0.67 -22.95
C SER A 90 -7.58 -0.23 -22.79
N ASP A 91 -8.33 -0.03 -21.70
CA ASP A 91 -9.65 -0.64 -21.48
C ASP A 91 -10.80 0.14 -22.19
N GLU A 92 -10.47 1.22 -22.93
CA GLU A 92 -11.42 2.05 -23.69
C GLU A 92 -11.99 1.38 -24.96
#